data_AF-A0AAD4W9S9-F1
#
_entry.id   AF-A0AAD4W9S9-F1
#
_cell.length_a   1.000
_cell.length_b   1.000
_cell.length_c   1.000
_cell.angle_alpha   90.00
_cell.angle_beta   90.00
_cell.angle_gamma   90.00
#
_symmetry.space_group_name_H-M   'P 1'
#
loop_
_entity.id
_entity.type
_entity.pdbx_description
1 polymer ?
#
loop_
_entity_poly.entity_id
_entity_poly.type
_entity_poly.pdbx_seq_one_letter_code
_entity_poly.pdbx_strand_id
1 'polypeptide(L)'
;MKTISVLTKQEEQEELLIDLICKVENPELKAEYLKKFRKLLSQEGPSLSPPPQKISLNTTLERFSRKRDITLHDLHSEVKLIKKEIVDLKQLSQKLQSENYEIRQDLIALKPSSSQSPTNSDDESLNPEQALCLVKRISFKKWYVKVTIFVDQFEFTTVALLDSGADLNCIQEGLIPTKYYTKSCESLRTASGKSLQLNYEIPRAHSSTVGIFLKLF
;
A
#
# COMPACT_ATOMS: atom_id res chain seq x y z
N MET A 1 3.14 -30.98 -10.75
CA MET A 1 4.06 -29.89 -10.38
C MET A 1 3.37 -28.57 -10.69
N LYS A 2 3.12 -27.72 -9.69
CA LYS A 2 2.61 -26.36 -9.91
C LYS A 2 3.83 -25.44 -9.86
N THR A 3 4.17 -24.84 -10.99
CA THR A 3 5.25 -23.85 -11.08
C THR A 3 4.68 -22.51 -10.59
N ILE A 4 5.28 -21.95 -9.55
CA ILE A 4 4.99 -20.59 -9.10
C ILE A 4 5.78 -19.67 -10.02
N SER A 5 5.12 -19.05 -10.99
CA SER A 5 5.69 -17.96 -11.78
C SER A 5 5.65 -16.70 -10.91
N VAL A 6 6.77 -16.36 -10.29
CA VAL A 6 6.93 -15.06 -9.63
C VAL A 6 7.25 -14.07 -10.75
N LEU A 7 6.25 -13.29 -11.17
CA LEU A 7 6.45 -12.16 -12.07
C LEU A 7 7.42 -11.19 -11.38
N THR A 8 8.61 -11.07 -11.93
CA THR A 8 9.58 -10.10 -11.44
C THR A 8 9.26 -8.74 -12.05
N LYS A 9 9.55 -7.64 -11.34
CA LYS A 9 9.35 -6.27 -11.85
C LYS A 9 10.02 -6.00 -13.19
N GLN A 10 11.00 -6.84 -13.57
CA GLN A 10 11.72 -6.75 -14.83
C GLN A 10 10.90 -7.32 -15.99
N GLU A 11 10.20 -8.44 -15.81
CA GLU A 11 9.33 -9.04 -16.83
C GLU A 11 8.15 -8.11 -17.17
N GLU A 12 7.55 -7.45 -16.18
CA GLU A 12 6.50 -6.44 -16.41
C GLU A 12 7.00 -5.25 -17.23
N GLN A 13 8.24 -4.80 -16.99
CA GLN A 13 8.84 -3.70 -17.75
C GLN A 13 9.15 -4.08 -19.20
N GLU A 14 9.57 -5.32 -19.43
CA GLU A 14 9.82 -5.86 -20.77
C GLU A 14 8.52 -6.01 -21.58
N GLU A 15 7.44 -6.51 -20.96
CA GLU A 15 6.12 -6.61 -21.59
C GLU A 15 5.56 -5.22 -21.96
N LEU A 16 5.69 -4.24 -21.07
CA LEU A 16 5.27 -2.86 -21.34
C LEU A 16 6.09 -2.24 -22.48
N LEU A 17 7.40 -2.51 -22.55
CA LEU A 17 8.26 -2.00 -23.61
C LEU A 17 7.91 -2.62 -24.97
N ILE A 18 7.57 -3.91 -25.01
CA ILE A 18 7.09 -4.59 -26.23
C ILE A 18 5.75 -4.00 -26.69
N ASP A 19 4.80 -3.77 -25.79
CA ASP A 19 3.50 -3.17 -26.14
C ASP A 19 3.64 -1.75 -26.71
N LEU A 20 4.56 -0.95 -26.14
CA LEU A 20 4.89 0.38 -26.65
C LEU A 20 5.52 0.33 -28.06
N ILE A 21 6.43 -0.61 -28.32
CA ILE A 21 7.05 -0.79 -29.64
C ILE A 21 6.00 -1.28 -30.67
N CYS A 22 5.03 -2.08 -30.25
CA CYS A 22 3.95 -2.56 -31.12
C CYS A 22 3.04 -1.43 -31.62
N LYS A 23 2.84 -0.39 -30.81
CA LYS A 23 2.04 0.81 -31.12
C LYS A 23 2.71 1.81 -32.06
N VAL A 24 3.97 1.59 -32.44
CA VAL A 24 4.66 2.44 -33.41
C VAL A 24 4.12 2.15 -34.82
N GLU A 25 3.51 3.16 -35.45
CA GLU A 25 2.89 3.05 -36.79
C GLU A 25 3.92 2.98 -37.93
N ASN A 26 5.10 3.60 -37.77
CA ASN A 26 6.14 3.60 -38.79
C ASN A 26 6.92 2.25 -38.77
N PRO A 27 6.92 1.48 -39.87
CA PRO A 27 7.52 0.16 -39.93
C PRO A 27 9.06 0.17 -39.84
N GLU A 28 9.72 1.21 -40.34
CA GLU A 28 11.18 1.32 -40.30
C GLU A 28 11.69 1.63 -38.89
N LEU A 29 11.03 2.59 -38.22
CA LEU A 29 11.30 2.94 -36.82
C LEU A 29 10.99 1.76 -35.89
N LYS A 30 9.89 1.04 -36.13
CA LYS A 30 9.52 -0.17 -35.37
C LYS A 30 10.59 -1.25 -35.49
N ALA A 31 11.10 -1.50 -36.70
CA ALA A 31 12.19 -2.44 -36.91
C ALA A 31 13.49 -2.01 -36.20
N GLU A 32 13.80 -0.71 -36.19
CA GLU A 32 14.94 -0.16 -35.47
C GLU A 32 14.81 -0.31 -33.94
N TYR A 33 13.64 -0.02 -33.38
CA TYR A 33 13.38 -0.19 -31.94
C TYR A 33 13.40 -1.65 -31.52
N LEU A 34 12.85 -2.57 -32.31
CA LEU A 34 12.97 -4.01 -32.07
C LEU A 34 14.42 -4.48 -32.13
N LYS A 35 15.22 -3.95 -33.05
CA LYS A 35 16.65 -4.25 -33.15
C LYS A 35 17.42 -3.74 -31.94
N LYS A 36 17.11 -2.54 -31.44
CA LYS A 36 17.68 -1.99 -30.20
C LYS A 36 17.25 -2.81 -28.98
N PHE A 37 15.98 -3.17 -28.88
CA PHE A 37 15.44 -4.02 -27.81
C PHE A 37 16.12 -5.40 -27.79
N ARG A 38 16.24 -6.06 -28.94
CA ARG A 38 16.99 -7.32 -29.07
C ARG A 38 18.46 -7.18 -28.67
N LYS A 39 19.08 -6.05 -29.00
CA LYS A 39 20.48 -5.77 -28.61
C LYS A 39 20.61 -5.55 -27.10
N LEU A 40 19.62 -4.94 -26.44
CA LEU A 40 19.58 -4.81 -24.97
C LEU A 40 19.45 -6.19 -24.31
N LEU A 41 18.56 -7.05 -24.82
CA LEU A 41 18.44 -8.45 -24.38
C LEU A 41 19.70 -9.29 -24.65
N SER A 42 20.52 -8.89 -25.63
CA SER A 42 21.78 -9.58 -25.96
C SER A 42 23.01 -8.94 -25.30
N GLN A 43 22.89 -7.74 -24.72
CA GLN A 43 23.94 -7.03 -23.98
C GLN A 43 23.96 -7.38 -22.50
N GLU A 44 22.88 -7.99 -21.98
CA GLU A 44 23.04 -9.02 -20.97
C GLU A 44 23.87 -10.12 -21.63
N GLY A 45 25.20 -10.04 -21.44
CA GLY A 45 26.12 -11.03 -21.98
C GLY A 45 25.72 -12.43 -21.53
N PRO A 46 26.36 -13.48 -22.07
CA PRO A 46 26.31 -14.77 -21.41
C PRO A 46 26.72 -14.52 -19.97
N SER A 47 25.76 -14.62 -19.05
CA SER A 47 26.06 -14.92 -17.67
C SER A 47 27.08 -16.05 -17.78
N LEU A 48 28.32 -15.78 -17.39
CA LEU A 48 29.27 -16.80 -17.00
C LEU A 48 28.73 -17.47 -15.72
N SER A 49 27.48 -17.92 -15.74
CA SER A 49 27.05 -19.05 -14.98
C SER A 49 27.79 -20.23 -15.60
N PRO A 50 28.65 -20.91 -14.82
CA PRO A 50 29.10 -22.24 -15.22
C PRO A 50 27.88 -23.06 -15.66
N PRO A 51 28.01 -23.99 -16.62
CA PRO A 51 26.93 -24.93 -16.94
C PRO A 51 26.37 -25.47 -15.63
N PRO A 52 25.04 -25.66 -15.47
CA PRO A 52 24.42 -25.97 -14.19
C PRO A 52 25.16 -27.15 -13.56
N GLN A 53 26.11 -26.83 -12.69
CA GLN A 53 26.88 -27.83 -12.00
C GLN A 53 25.83 -28.51 -11.16
N LYS A 54 25.70 -29.84 -11.26
CA LYS A 54 24.87 -30.61 -10.34
C LYS A 54 25.30 -30.19 -8.94
N ILE A 55 24.54 -29.31 -8.31
CA ILE A 55 24.85 -28.80 -6.99
C ILE A 55 24.56 -29.98 -6.07
N SER A 56 25.63 -30.71 -5.73
CA SER A 56 25.55 -31.81 -4.78
C SER A 56 25.04 -31.26 -3.45
N LEU A 57 24.24 -32.05 -2.73
CA LEU A 57 23.80 -31.67 -1.39
C LEU A 57 24.99 -31.29 -0.49
N ASN A 58 26.14 -31.92 -0.70
CA ASN A 58 27.38 -31.59 0.01
C ASN A 58 27.90 -30.19 -0.32
N THR A 59 27.82 -29.73 -1.57
CA THR A 59 28.27 -28.36 -1.94
C THR A 59 27.31 -27.28 -1.41
N THR A 60 26.02 -27.59 -1.31
CA THR A 60 25.04 -26.73 -0.63
C THR A 60 25.30 -26.68 0.88
N LEU A 61 25.55 -27.83 1.51
CA LEU A 61 25.85 -27.93 2.95
C LEU A 61 27.12 -27.16 3.32
N GLU A 62 28.17 -27.23 2.49
CA GLU A 62 29.40 -26.45 2.68
C GLU A 62 29.20 -24.94 2.50
N ARG A 63 28.31 -24.50 1.60
CA ARG A 63 27.95 -23.08 1.49
C ARG A 63 27.22 -22.57 2.73
N PHE A 64 26.35 -23.39 3.34
CA PHE A 64 25.67 -23.05 4.60
C PHE A 64 26.61 -23.12 5.82
N SER A 65 27.62 -23.98 5.77
CA SER A 65 28.59 -24.15 6.86
C SER A 65 29.68 -23.06 6.87
N ARG A 66 29.87 -22.34 5.76
CA ARG A 66 30.75 -21.17 5.70
C ARG A 66 30.11 -19.99 6.44
N LYS A 67 30.59 -19.75 7.65
CA LYS A 67 30.41 -18.45 8.31
C LYS A 67 31.04 -17.40 7.41
N ARG A 68 30.25 -16.48 6.85
CA ARG A 68 30.79 -15.33 6.12
C ARG A 68 31.43 -14.41 7.15
N ASP A 69 32.73 -14.19 7.01
CA ASP A 69 33.42 -13.17 7.79
C ASP A 69 32.92 -11.80 7.32
N ILE A 70 32.28 -11.06 8.22
CA ILE A 70 31.77 -9.72 7.95
C ILE A 70 32.97 -8.83 7.67
N THR A 71 33.03 -8.25 6.47
CA THR A 71 34.13 -7.37 6.11
C THR A 71 33.87 -5.95 6.61
N LEU A 72 34.93 -5.18 6.82
CA LEU A 72 34.83 -3.76 7.17
C LEU A 72 34.04 -2.97 6.10
N HIS A 73 34.13 -3.40 4.84
CA HIS A 73 33.38 -2.81 3.72
C HIS A 73 31.87 -3.03 3.86
N ASP A 74 31.46 -4.26 4.19
CA ASP A 74 30.05 -4.60 4.43
C ASP A 74 29.47 -3.70 5.53
N LEU A 75 30.20 -3.57 6.65
CA LEU A 75 29.79 -2.72 7.77
C LEU A 75 29.72 -1.24 7.37
N HIS A 76 30.67 -0.74 6.59
CA HIS A 76 30.65 0.64 6.10
C HIS A 76 29.46 0.91 5.16
N SER A 77 29.12 -0.06 4.30
CA SER A 77 27.96 0.03 3.42
C SER A 77 26.63 0.00 4.20
N GLU A 78 26.54 -0.84 5.22
CA GLU A 78 25.38 -0.91 6.12
C GLU A 78 25.23 0.39 6.92
N VAL A 79 26.32 0.94 7.47
CA VAL A 79 26.31 2.25 8.13
C VAL A 79 25.86 3.36 7.18
N LYS A 80 26.27 3.31 5.90
CA LYS A 80 25.82 4.28 4.89
C LYS A 80 24.32 4.16 4.61
N LEU A 81 23.81 2.94 4.50
CA LEU A 81 22.38 2.67 4.30
C LEU A 81 21.56 3.16 5.50
N ILE A 82 21.95 2.79 6.71
CA ILE A 82 21.29 3.18 7.96
C ILE A 82 21.30 4.70 8.11
N LYS A 83 22.43 5.38 7.82
CA LYS A 83 22.48 6.84 7.86
C LYS A 83 21.50 7.49 6.88
N LYS A 84 21.35 6.93 5.68
CA LYS A 84 20.36 7.40 4.70
C LYS A 84 18.94 7.22 5.25
N GLU A 85 18.63 6.04 5.75
CA GLU A 85 17.31 5.75 6.33
C GLU A 85 16.97 6.68 7.52
N ILE A 86 17.95 6.98 8.38
CA ILE A 86 17.79 7.96 9.47
C ILE A 86 17.44 9.35 8.93
N VAL A 87 18.08 9.80 7.85
CA VAL A 87 17.79 11.11 7.24
C VAL A 87 16.38 11.12 6.65
N ASP A 88 16.02 10.08 5.89
CA ASP A 88 14.71 9.95 5.27
C ASP A 88 13.59 9.90 6.35
N LEU A 89 13.80 9.14 7.42
CA LEU A 89 12.88 9.07 8.57
C LEU A 89 12.75 10.42 9.29
N LYS A 90 13.85 11.16 9.48
CA LYS A 90 13.80 12.50 10.08
C LYS A 90 13.00 13.48 9.24
N GLN A 91 13.20 13.48 7.92
CA GLN A 91 12.43 14.33 7.01
C GLN A 91 10.94 13.98 7.04
N LEU A 92 10.61 12.69 7.02
CA LEU A 92 9.23 12.23 7.13
C LEU A 92 8.60 12.66 8.47
N SER A 93 9.32 12.50 9.57
CA SER A 93 8.87 12.93 10.91
C SER A 93 8.60 14.44 10.96
N GLN A 94 9.50 15.26 10.40
CA GLN A 94 9.30 16.71 10.34
C GLN A 94 8.04 17.09 9.54
N LYS A 95 7.81 16.42 8.41
CA LYS A 95 6.60 16.63 7.60
C LYS A 95 5.33 16.30 8.37
N LEU A 96 5.32 15.17 9.08
CA LEU A 96 4.20 14.76 9.93
C LEU A 96 3.96 15.73 11.09
N GLN A 97 5.03 16.32 11.66
CA GLN A 97 4.89 17.33 12.71
C GLN A 97 4.20 18.60 12.20
N SER A 98 4.59 19.09 11.01
CA SER A 98 3.94 20.24 10.38
C SER A 98 2.47 19.97 10.09
N GLU A 99 2.16 18.80 9.54
CA GLU A 99 0.77 18.43 9.24
C GLU A 99 -0.08 18.29 10.52
N ASN A 100 0.47 17.71 11.58
CA ASN A 100 -0.21 17.64 12.87
C ASN A 100 -0.45 19.03 13.48
N TYR A 101 0.48 19.96 13.29
CA TYR A 101 0.29 21.36 13.72
C TYR A 101 -0.88 22.00 12.97
N GLU A 102 -0.97 21.84 11.65
CA GLU A 102 -2.08 22.36 10.86
C GLU A 102 -3.43 21.76 11.27
N ILE A 103 -3.49 20.44 11.49
CA ILE A 103 -4.71 19.77 11.97
C ILE A 103 -5.14 20.31 13.33
N ARG A 104 -4.20 20.57 14.24
CA ARG A 104 -4.51 21.16 15.56
C ARG A 104 -5.07 22.57 15.45
N GLN A 105 -4.54 23.39 14.54
CA GLN A 105 -5.08 24.73 14.28
C GLN A 105 -6.51 24.65 13.75
N ASP A 106 -6.81 23.72 12.84
CA ASP A 106 -8.18 23.50 12.36
C ASP A 106 -9.12 23.06 13.47
N LEU A 107 -8.69 22.14 14.33
CA LEU A 107 -9.51 21.66 15.44
C LEU A 107 -9.85 22.78 16.43
N ILE A 108 -8.92 23.72 16.66
CA ILE A 108 -9.13 24.90 17.50
C ILE A 108 -10.16 25.83 16.85
N ALA A 109 -10.07 26.07 15.54
CA ALA A 109 -11.04 26.88 14.80
C ALA A 109 -12.46 26.28 14.79
N LEU A 110 -12.58 24.96 14.93
CA LEU A 110 -13.87 24.26 14.99
C LEU A 110 -14.48 24.17 16.39
N LYS A 111 -13.76 24.50 17.47
CA LYS A 111 -14.28 24.31 18.83
C LYS A 111 -15.25 25.45 19.18
N PRO A 112 -16.57 25.22 19.28
CA PRO A 112 -17.45 26.24 19.84
C PRO A 112 -17.03 26.47 21.29
N SER A 113 -16.92 27.72 21.67
CA SER A 113 -16.58 28.23 23.00
C SER A 113 -17.60 27.78 24.05
N SER A 114 -17.63 26.50 24.40
CA SER A 114 -18.37 26.01 25.56
C SER A 114 -17.45 26.04 26.78
N SER A 115 -17.44 27.19 27.46
CA SER A 115 -17.28 27.33 28.92
C SER A 115 -17.27 28.82 29.29
N GLN A 116 -18.46 29.39 29.56
CA GLN A 116 -18.81 30.23 30.72
C GLN A 116 -19.94 31.24 30.40
N SER A 117 -21.09 31.02 31.05
CA SER A 117 -22.22 31.91 31.36
C SER A 117 -23.00 32.65 30.25
N PRO A 118 -24.34 32.73 30.36
CA PRO A 118 -25.20 33.41 29.40
C PRO A 118 -25.26 34.91 29.71
N THR A 119 -24.58 35.71 28.90
CA THR A 119 -24.91 37.14 28.79
C THR A 119 -24.86 37.52 27.32
N ASN A 120 -26.07 37.75 26.80
CA ASN A 120 -26.50 38.53 25.65
C ASN A 120 -25.45 39.15 24.72
N SER A 121 -25.86 39.16 23.45
CA SER A 121 -25.37 39.86 22.26
C SER A 121 -24.29 39.18 21.42
N ASP A 122 -24.78 38.83 20.23
CA ASP A 122 -24.10 38.73 18.94
C ASP A 122 -23.54 37.36 18.53
N ASP A 123 -24.37 36.72 17.70
CA ASP A 123 -24.16 35.64 16.76
C ASP A 123 -22.81 35.77 16.01
N GLU A 124 -21.71 35.27 16.60
CA GLU A 124 -20.54 34.86 15.81
C GLU A 124 -20.85 33.54 15.09
N SER A 125 -21.76 33.62 14.13
CA SER A 125 -21.90 32.60 13.10
C SER A 125 -20.56 32.50 12.35
N LEU A 126 -19.97 31.31 12.32
CA LEU A 126 -18.82 31.01 11.46
C LEU A 126 -19.16 31.47 10.04
N ASN A 127 -18.37 32.40 9.48
CA ASN A 127 -18.55 32.85 8.10
C ASN A 127 -18.68 31.62 7.18
N PRO A 128 -19.76 31.51 6.38
CA PRO A 128 -19.99 30.35 5.52
C PRO A 128 -18.82 30.04 4.58
N GLU A 129 -18.02 31.03 4.18
CA GLU A 129 -16.81 30.80 3.39
C GLU A 129 -15.69 30.13 4.19
N GLN A 130 -15.50 30.49 5.46
CA GLN A 130 -14.52 29.85 6.35
C GLN A 130 -14.95 28.43 6.71
N ALA A 131 -16.24 28.23 6.98
CA ALA A 131 -16.81 26.91 7.19
C ALA A 131 -16.66 26.01 5.94
N LEU A 132 -16.93 26.54 4.75
CA LEU A 132 -16.75 25.80 3.49
C LEU A 132 -15.28 25.46 3.22
N CYS A 133 -14.36 26.38 3.53
CA CYS A 133 -12.92 26.15 3.40
C CYS A 133 -12.44 25.03 4.34
N LEU A 134 -12.89 25.05 5.60
CA LEU A 134 -12.62 24.00 6.59
C LEU A 134 -13.23 22.65 6.20
N VAL A 135 -14.49 22.64 5.76
CA VAL A 135 -15.16 21.42 5.26
C VAL A 135 -14.39 20.84 4.08
N LYS A 136 -14.01 21.65 3.08
CA LYS A 136 -13.15 21.19 1.98
C LYS A 136 -11.85 20.58 2.52
N ARG A 137 -11.15 21.26 3.42
CA ARG A 137 -9.88 20.76 4.00
C ARG A 137 -10.02 19.43 4.72
N ILE A 138 -11.11 19.23 5.46
CA ILE A 138 -11.38 18.03 6.26
C ILE A 138 -11.88 16.88 5.37
N SER A 139 -12.77 17.18 4.42
CA SER A 139 -13.40 16.20 3.53
C SER A 139 -12.45 15.60 2.49
N PHE A 140 -11.37 16.28 2.12
CA PHE A 140 -10.38 15.76 1.16
C PHE A 140 -9.24 14.97 1.82
N LYS A 141 -9.17 14.88 3.15
CA LYS A 141 -8.18 14.04 3.83
C LYS A 141 -8.66 12.60 3.92
N LYS A 142 -7.75 11.66 3.67
CA LYS A 142 -7.98 10.23 3.92
C LYS A 142 -7.74 9.94 5.39
N TRP A 143 -8.77 9.49 6.08
CA TRP A 143 -8.73 9.17 7.51
C TRP A 143 -8.42 7.69 7.68
N TYR A 144 -7.27 7.37 8.26
CA TYR A 144 -6.89 6.00 8.54
C TYR A 144 -7.00 5.73 10.04
N VAL A 145 -7.62 4.61 10.39
CA VAL A 145 -7.83 4.20 11.78
C VAL A 145 -7.29 2.79 12.00
N LYS A 146 -6.66 2.57 13.14
CA LYS A 146 -6.25 1.24 13.58
C LYS A 146 -7.50 0.50 14.08
N VAL A 147 -7.80 -0.63 13.47
CA VAL A 147 -8.96 -1.46 13.80
C VAL A 147 -8.48 -2.85 14.18
N THR A 148 -9.02 -3.38 15.26
CA THR A 148 -8.85 -4.78 15.65
C THR A 148 -10.13 -5.53 15.31
N ILE A 149 -9.97 -6.56 14.47
CA ILE A 149 -11.02 -7.45 13.99
C ILE A 149 -10.88 -8.77 14.73
N PHE A 150 -11.98 -9.21 15.33
CA PHE A 150 -12.08 -10.48 16.02
C PHE A 150 -13.06 -11.38 15.27
N VAL A 151 -12.67 -12.64 15.06
CA VAL A 151 -13.48 -13.66 14.42
C VAL A 151 -13.28 -14.97 15.17
N ASP A 152 -14.27 -15.38 15.96
CA ASP A 152 -14.16 -16.51 16.88
C ASP A 152 -12.91 -16.40 17.78
N GLN A 153 -11.87 -17.20 17.53
CA GLN A 153 -10.60 -17.23 18.29
C GLN A 153 -9.47 -16.47 17.58
N PHE A 154 -9.74 -15.86 16.43
CA PHE A 154 -8.75 -15.14 15.64
C PHE A 154 -8.87 -13.64 15.87
N GLU A 155 -7.73 -13.02 16.18
CA GLU A 155 -7.59 -11.58 16.32
C GLU A 155 -6.63 -11.06 15.25
N PHE A 156 -7.04 -10.02 14.54
CA PHE A 156 -6.23 -9.37 13.53
C PHE A 156 -6.36 -7.86 13.64
N THR A 157 -5.22 -7.18 13.72
CA THR A 157 -5.17 -5.72 13.82
C THR A 157 -4.59 -5.14 12.54
N THR A 158 -5.31 -4.20 11.93
CA THR A 158 -4.90 -3.54 10.68
C THR A 158 -5.24 -2.07 10.69
N VAL A 159 -4.72 -1.33 9.71
CA VAL A 159 -5.08 0.06 9.46
C VAL A 159 -6.09 0.08 8.31
N ALA A 160 -7.27 0.63 8.57
CA ALA A 160 -8.36 0.74 7.60
C ALA A 160 -8.67 2.20 7.28
N LEU A 161 -9.19 2.45 6.06
CA LEU A 161 -9.69 3.76 5.66
C LEU A 161 -11.10 3.95 6.24
N LEU A 162 -11.33 5.08 6.89
CA LEU A 162 -12.67 5.54 7.27
C LEU A 162 -13.32 6.20 6.07
N ASP A 163 -14.33 5.54 5.51
CA ASP A 163 -15.07 5.99 4.34
C ASP A 163 -16.55 6.12 4.69
N SER A 164 -17.01 7.34 4.95
CA SER A 164 -18.43 7.61 5.24
C SER A 164 -19.32 7.47 4.00
N GLY A 165 -18.75 7.34 2.81
CA GLY A 165 -19.48 7.09 1.57
C GLY A 165 -19.64 5.61 1.23
N ALA A 166 -19.09 4.70 2.04
CA ALA A 166 -19.19 3.27 1.81
C ALA A 166 -20.40 2.67 2.55
N ASP A 167 -21.20 1.89 1.84
CA ASP A 167 -22.36 1.19 2.41
C ASP A 167 -21.94 -0.02 3.27
N LEU A 168 -20.78 -0.61 2.99
CA LEU A 168 -20.28 -1.83 3.64
C LEU A 168 -18.79 -1.72 3.97
N ASN A 169 -18.40 -2.34 5.08
CA ASN A 169 -17.00 -2.49 5.44
C ASN A 169 -16.38 -3.63 4.65
N CYS A 170 -15.34 -3.31 3.88
CA CYS A 170 -14.67 -4.24 2.99
C CYS A 170 -13.22 -4.43 3.41
N ILE A 171 -12.73 -5.68 3.38
CA ILE A 171 -11.33 -6.02 3.64
C ILE A 171 -10.79 -6.88 2.49
N GLN A 172 -9.49 -6.76 2.22
CA GLN A 172 -8.83 -7.54 1.19
C GLN A 172 -8.81 -9.04 1.55
N GLU A 173 -9.09 -9.90 0.57
CA GLU A 173 -8.92 -11.35 0.71
C GLU A 173 -7.49 -11.73 1.14
N GLY A 174 -7.38 -12.79 1.96
CA GLY A 174 -6.09 -13.33 2.41
C GLY A 174 -5.55 -12.77 3.72
N LEU A 175 -6.15 -11.72 4.27
CA LEU A 175 -5.77 -11.18 5.60
C LEU A 175 -6.31 -12.02 6.77
N ILE A 176 -7.50 -12.62 6.59
CA ILE A 176 -8.17 -13.47 7.58
C ILE A 176 -8.15 -14.92 7.08
N PRO A 177 -7.92 -15.94 7.92
CA PRO A 177 -7.95 -17.34 7.49
C PRO A 177 -9.27 -17.71 6.80
N THR A 178 -9.17 -18.40 5.66
CA THR A 178 -10.32 -18.76 4.82
C THR A 178 -11.36 -19.65 5.50
N LYS A 179 -10.99 -20.34 6.59
CA LYS A 179 -11.93 -21.12 7.43
C LYS A 179 -13.07 -20.28 8.02
N TYR A 180 -12.91 -18.96 8.08
CA TYR A 180 -13.92 -18.04 8.58
C TYR A 180 -14.82 -17.46 7.48
N TYR A 181 -14.58 -17.82 6.21
CA TYR A 181 -15.29 -17.25 5.08
C TYR A 181 -16.59 -18.00 4.81
N THR A 182 -17.64 -17.26 4.51
CA THR A 182 -18.88 -17.78 3.93
C THR A 182 -19.00 -17.23 2.51
N LYS A 183 -19.41 -18.06 1.55
CA LYS A 183 -19.59 -17.58 0.16
C LYS A 183 -20.67 -16.51 0.11
N SER A 184 -20.39 -15.44 -0.62
CA SER A 184 -21.33 -14.38 -0.96
C SER A 184 -21.29 -14.14 -2.47
N CYS A 185 -22.38 -13.60 -3.01
CA CYS A 185 -22.51 -13.23 -4.42
C CYS A 185 -22.89 -11.76 -4.56
N GLU A 186 -22.62 -10.95 -3.55
CA GLU A 186 -22.93 -9.53 -3.59
C GLU A 186 -21.94 -8.77 -4.48
N SER A 187 -22.36 -7.58 -4.92
CA SER A 187 -21.51 -6.69 -5.68
C SER A 187 -21.72 -5.25 -5.25
N LEU A 188 -20.63 -4.50 -5.09
CA LEU A 188 -20.65 -3.09 -4.78
C LEU A 188 -20.29 -2.25 -6.00
N ARG A 189 -20.89 -1.08 -6.12
CA ARG A 189 -20.50 -0.10 -7.14
C ARG A 189 -19.43 0.81 -6.55
N THR A 190 -18.27 0.85 -7.20
CA THR A 190 -17.20 1.76 -6.81
C THR A 190 -17.49 3.19 -7.28
N ALA A 191 -16.84 4.18 -6.68
CA ALA A 191 -16.90 5.57 -7.13
C ALA A 191 -16.46 5.76 -8.59
N SER A 192 -15.69 4.82 -9.14
CA SER A 192 -15.30 4.79 -10.57
C SER A 192 -16.41 4.28 -11.51
N GLY A 193 -17.57 3.88 -10.97
CA GLY A 193 -18.68 3.28 -11.71
C GLY A 193 -18.51 1.79 -12.01
N LYS A 194 -17.34 1.21 -11.73
CA LYS A 194 -17.07 -0.23 -11.88
C LYS A 194 -17.74 -1.03 -10.76
N SER A 195 -18.20 -2.24 -11.09
CA SER A 195 -18.70 -3.21 -10.12
C SER A 195 -17.55 -3.99 -9.51
N LEU A 196 -17.54 -4.10 -8.19
CA LEU A 196 -16.61 -4.91 -7.40
C LEU A 196 -17.40 -6.10 -6.84
N GLN A 197 -16.99 -7.31 -7.20
CA GLN A 197 -17.66 -8.53 -6.75
C GLN A 197 -17.15 -8.94 -5.37
N LEU A 198 -18.07 -9.17 -4.44
CA LEU A 198 -17.78 -9.64 -3.09
C LEU A 198 -18.03 -11.14 -3.03
N ASN A 199 -16.96 -11.93 -3.12
CA ASN A 199 -17.06 -13.38 -3.20
C ASN A 199 -17.31 -14.04 -1.84
N TYR A 200 -17.01 -13.33 -0.75
CA TYR A 200 -17.07 -13.88 0.60
C TYR A 200 -17.50 -12.85 1.65
N GLU A 201 -18.05 -13.35 2.73
CA GLU A 201 -18.44 -12.62 3.93
C GLU A 201 -17.89 -13.31 5.18
N ILE A 202 -17.70 -12.53 6.25
CA ILE A 202 -17.28 -13.02 7.56
C ILE A 202 -18.39 -12.69 8.59
N PRO A 203 -19.41 -13.56 8.74
CA PRO A 203 -20.65 -13.22 9.44
C PRO A 203 -20.49 -13.06 10.96
N ARG A 204 -19.44 -13.63 11.55
CA ARG A 204 -19.13 -13.56 13.00
C ARG A 204 -17.95 -12.65 13.30
N ALA A 205 -17.63 -11.73 12.38
CA ALA A 205 -16.64 -10.71 12.64
C ALA A 205 -17.22 -9.63 13.57
N HIS A 206 -16.41 -9.18 14.52
CA HIS A 206 -16.70 -8.00 15.32
C HIS A 206 -15.43 -7.16 15.47
N SER A 207 -15.60 -5.84 15.47
CA SER A 207 -14.48 -4.91 15.64
C SER A 207 -14.58 -4.19 16.98
N SER A 208 -13.43 -3.72 17.48
CA SER A 208 -13.35 -2.93 18.72
C SER A 208 -14.01 -1.55 18.63
N THR A 209 -14.47 -1.11 17.45
CA THR A 209 -14.90 0.27 17.19
C THR A 209 -16.39 0.39 16.80
N VAL A 210 -17.24 -0.51 17.31
CA VAL A 210 -18.71 -0.64 17.09
C VAL A 210 -19.09 -1.36 15.79
N GLY A 211 -19.85 -2.47 15.97
CA GLY A 211 -20.80 -3.10 15.03
C GLY A 211 -20.44 -3.13 13.56
N ILE A 212 -19.59 -4.08 13.15
CA ILE A 212 -19.16 -4.22 11.75
C ILE A 212 -19.57 -5.60 11.19
N PHE A 213 -20.32 -5.60 10.08
CA PHE A 213 -20.34 -6.71 9.13
C PHE A 213 -19.19 -6.51 8.13
N LEU A 214 -18.30 -7.50 8.00
CA LEU A 214 -17.16 -7.46 7.07
C LEU A 214 -17.43 -8.30 5.83
N LYS A 215 -17.23 -7.71 4.65
CA LYS A 215 -17.22 -8.42 3.37
C LYS A 215 -15.84 -8.37 2.71
N LEU A 216 -15.58 -9.32 1.82
CA LEU A 216 -14.30 -9.54 1.17
C LEU A 216 -14.42 -9.31 -0.34
N PHE A 217 -13.41 -8.68 -0.94
CA PHE A 217 -13.31 -8.37 -2.36
C PHE A 217 -11.96 -8.79 -2.97
#